data_AF-A0A8S9DN93-F1
#
_entry.id   AF-A0A8S9DN93-F1
#
_cell.length_a   1.000
_cell.length_b   1.000
_cell.length_c   1.000
_cell.angle_alpha   90.00
_cell.angle_beta   90.00
_cell.angle_gamma   90.00
#
_symmetry.space_group_name_H-M   'P 1'
#
loop_
_entity.id
_entity.type
_entity.pdbx_description
1 polymer ?
#
loop_
_entity_poly.entity_id
_entity_poly.type
_entity_poly.pdbx_seq_one_letter_code
_entity_poly.pdbx_strand_id
1 'polypeptide(L)'
;MQIKVPVTKAGIKAVEEATWQGASINATVCFTVPQAVAVAEAVERGLNRRIAEGKPVSEMSPVCTIMVGRTDDWMKVVCKRDGIEIDPAYLDWAGIACMKKAYSVFLERKYLGSLV
;
A
#
# COMPACT_ATOMS: atom_id res chain seq x y z
N MET A 1 -10.51 10.30 -11.94
CA MET A 1 -9.41 11.04 -11.27
C MET A 1 -9.04 10.29 -10.01
N GLN A 2 -7.75 10.14 -9.67
CA GLN A 2 -7.32 9.50 -8.41
C GLN A 2 -6.76 10.55 -7.44
N ILE A 3 -7.09 10.43 -6.15
CA ILE A 3 -6.55 11.30 -5.08
C ILE A 3 -5.35 10.61 -4.44
N LYS A 4 -4.20 11.26 -4.48
CA LYS A 4 -2.95 10.68 -3.97
C LYS A 4 -2.79 10.97 -2.47
N VAL A 5 -2.63 9.93 -1.66
CA VAL A 5 -2.58 10.03 -0.19
C VAL A 5 -1.36 9.30 0.36
N PRO A 6 -0.45 9.96 1.09
CA PRO A 6 0.67 9.30 1.75
C PRO A 6 0.21 8.32 2.85
N VAL A 7 0.79 7.12 2.92
CA VAL A 7 0.43 6.07 3.90
C VAL A 7 1.02 6.33 5.29
N THR A 8 0.55 7.44 5.89
CA THR A 8 0.78 7.80 7.28
C THR A 8 -0.43 7.40 8.14
N LYS A 9 -0.30 7.44 9.46
CA LYS A 9 -1.43 7.18 10.37
C LYS A 9 -2.65 8.09 10.11
N ALA A 10 -2.40 9.37 9.81
CA ALA A 10 -3.46 10.31 9.43
C ALA A 10 -3.98 10.03 8.00
N GLY A 11 -3.06 9.72 7.08
CA GLY A 11 -3.38 9.35 5.70
C GLY A 11 -4.32 8.15 5.62
N ILE A 12 -4.10 7.09 6.40
CA ILE A 12 -4.98 5.91 6.47
C ILE A 12 -6.43 6.31 6.84
N LYS A 13 -6.61 7.23 7.80
CA LYS A 13 -7.95 7.74 8.14
C LYS A 13 -8.57 8.52 6.99
N ALA A 14 -7.76 9.33 6.29
CA ALA A 14 -8.22 10.07 5.12
C ALA A 14 -8.58 9.15 3.94
N VAL A 15 -7.85 8.04 3.75
CA VAL A 15 -8.16 7.02 2.73
C VAL A 15 -9.55 6.44 2.96
N GLU A 16 -9.87 6.02 4.18
CA GLU A 16 -11.20 5.48 4.51
C GLU A 16 -12.31 6.49 4.22
N GLU A 17 -12.14 7.72 4.70
CA GLU A 17 -13.16 8.76 4.58
C GLU A 17 -13.36 9.20 3.12
N ALA A 18 -12.26 9.44 2.39
CA ALA A 18 -12.35 9.80 0.97
C ALA A 18 -12.92 8.65 0.12
N THR A 19 -12.62 7.40 0.46
CA THR A 19 -13.25 6.23 -0.18
C THR A 19 -14.76 6.23 0.07
N TRP A 20 -15.21 6.45 1.31
CA TRP A 20 -16.64 6.56 1.61
C TRP A 20 -17.33 7.71 0.83
N GLN A 21 -16.65 8.83 0.65
CA GLN A 21 -17.14 9.96 -0.16
C GLN A 21 -17.19 9.64 -1.67
N GLY A 22 -16.59 8.53 -2.12
CA GLY A 22 -16.64 8.05 -3.49
C GLY A 22 -15.40 8.38 -4.32
N ALA A 23 -14.30 8.78 -3.68
CA ALA A 23 -13.04 9.03 -4.36
C ALA A 23 -12.22 7.75 -4.58
N SER A 24 -11.64 7.61 -5.76
CA SER A 24 -10.61 6.58 -6.02
C SER A 24 -9.27 7.05 -5.46
N ILE A 25 -8.69 6.25 -4.56
CA ILE A 25 -7.46 6.60 -3.85
C ILE A 25 -6.23 6.01 -4.55
N ASN A 26 -5.17 6.80 -4.64
CA ASN A 26 -3.81 6.35 -4.90
C ASN A 26 -3.00 6.45 -3.61
N ALA A 27 -2.96 5.38 -2.83
CA ALA A 27 -2.17 5.36 -1.62
C ALA A 27 -0.68 5.24 -2.00
N THR A 28 0.17 6.13 -1.48
CA THR A 28 1.56 6.27 -1.90
C THR A 28 2.50 6.42 -0.71
N VAL A 29 3.82 6.41 -0.95
CA VAL A 29 4.81 6.45 0.16
C VAL A 29 4.57 5.26 1.12
N CYS A 30 4.21 4.11 0.54
CA CYS A 30 4.07 2.82 1.23
C CYS A 30 5.36 2.03 1.06
N PHE A 31 5.97 1.58 2.15
CA PHE A 31 7.25 0.86 2.11
C PHE A 31 7.16 -0.55 2.66
N THR A 32 6.10 -0.86 3.40
CA THR A 32 6.00 -2.09 4.19
C THR A 32 4.69 -2.83 3.91
N VAL A 33 4.71 -4.15 4.11
CA VAL A 33 3.50 -4.99 3.99
C VAL A 33 2.40 -4.53 4.94
N PRO A 34 2.64 -4.22 6.24
CA PRO A 34 1.59 -3.74 7.13
C PRO A 34 0.96 -2.42 6.69
N GLN A 35 1.72 -1.51 6.08
CA GLN A 35 1.17 -0.27 5.52
C GLN A 35 0.19 -0.56 4.37
N ALA A 36 0.55 -1.45 3.45
CA ALA A 36 -0.32 -1.84 2.34
C ALA A 36 -1.61 -2.50 2.84
N VAL A 37 -1.49 -3.39 3.84
CA VAL A 37 -2.64 -4.01 4.52
C VAL A 37 -3.54 -2.96 5.17
N ALA A 38 -2.97 -1.99 5.88
CA ALA A 38 -3.74 -0.92 6.52
C ALA A 38 -4.51 -0.05 5.49
N VAL A 39 -3.92 0.19 4.32
CA VAL A 39 -4.61 0.88 3.21
C VAL A 39 -5.80 0.04 2.73
N ALA A 40 -5.58 -1.25 2.46
CA ALA A 40 -6.65 -2.13 1.99
C ALA A 40 -7.81 -2.20 2.99
N GLU A 41 -7.51 -2.37 4.28
CA GLU A 41 -8.52 -2.39 5.33
C GLU A 41 -9.28 -1.06 5.45
N ALA A 42 -8.62 0.08 5.25
CA ALA A 42 -9.26 1.39 5.22
C ALA A 42 -10.19 1.57 4.02
N VAL A 43 -9.75 1.13 2.85
CA VAL A 43 -10.58 1.11 1.64
C VAL A 43 -11.81 0.24 1.84
N GLU A 44 -11.65 -0.99 2.34
CA GLU A 44 -12.77 -1.91 2.62
C GLU A 44 -13.78 -1.29 3.59
N ARG A 45 -13.31 -0.67 4.70
CA ARG A 45 -14.21 0.03 5.63
C ARG A 45 -14.98 1.16 4.95
N GLY A 46 -14.31 1.97 4.12
CA GLY A 46 -14.94 3.05 3.36
C GLY A 46 -15.97 2.56 2.34
N LEU A 47 -15.64 1.51 1.58
CA LEU A 47 -16.53 0.88 0.61
C LEU A 47 -17.74 0.25 1.30
N ASN A 48 -17.54 -0.51 2.38
CA ASN A 48 -18.64 -1.14 3.12
C ASN A 48 -19.62 -0.10 3.68
N ARG A 49 -19.12 1.00 4.27
CA ARG A 49 -19.96 2.13 4.71
C ARG A 49 -20.78 2.71 3.55
N ARG A 50 -20.13 2.91 2.41
CA ARG A 50 -20.76 3.50 1.21
C ARG A 50 -21.83 2.58 0.62
N ILE A 51 -21.57 1.28 0.52
CA ILE A 51 -22.50 0.26 0.04
C ILE A 51 -23.72 0.16 0.95
N ALA A 52 -23.53 0.21 2.28
CA ALA A 52 -24.63 0.19 3.23
C ALA A 52 -25.61 1.38 3.07
N GLU A 53 -25.13 2.50 2.51
CA GLU A 53 -25.94 3.68 2.16
C GLU A 53 -26.52 3.61 0.74
N GLY A 54 -26.36 2.50 0.01
CA GLY A 54 -26.83 2.34 -1.36
C GLY A 54 -26.11 3.22 -2.39
N LYS A 55 -24.94 3.76 -2.04
CA LYS A 55 -24.16 4.64 -2.92
C LYS A 55 -23.32 3.83 -3.93
N PRO A 56 -23.13 4.32 -5.16
CA PRO A 56 -22.42 3.59 -6.20
C PRO A 56 -20.93 3.45 -5.90
N VAL A 57 -20.37 2.27 -6.22
CA VAL A 57 -18.94 1.94 -6.06
C VAL A 57 -18.30 1.38 -7.34
N SER A 58 -19.06 1.15 -8.41
CA SER A 58 -18.61 0.45 -9.62
C SER A 58 -17.49 1.17 -10.38
N GLU A 59 -17.39 2.50 -10.26
CA GLU A 59 -16.37 3.30 -10.92
C GLU A 59 -15.13 3.55 -10.03
N MET A 60 -15.16 3.06 -8.78
CA MET A 60 -14.07 3.26 -7.83
C MET A 60 -12.96 2.23 -8.06
N SER A 61 -11.73 2.72 -8.14
CA SER A 61 -10.53 1.92 -8.44
C SER A 61 -9.37 2.33 -7.53
N PRO A 62 -9.44 2.01 -6.23
CA PRO A 62 -8.36 2.32 -5.29
C PRO A 62 -7.12 1.47 -5.56
N VAL A 63 -5.96 2.10 -5.48
CA VAL A 63 -4.65 1.46 -5.66
C VAL A 63 -3.71 1.79 -4.50
N CYS A 64 -2.84 0.85 -4.15
CA CYS A 64 -1.77 1.04 -3.17
C CYS A 64 -0.41 0.85 -3.84
N THR A 65 0.37 1.93 -3.94
CA THR A 65 1.69 1.94 -4.58
C THR A 65 2.81 1.68 -3.58
N ILE A 66 3.55 0.58 -3.75
CA ILE A 66 4.70 0.24 -2.90
C ILE A 66 6.00 0.76 -3.53
N MET A 67 6.81 1.45 -2.73
CA MET A 67 8.07 2.07 -3.17
C MET A 67 9.23 1.07 -3.21
N VAL A 68 9.16 0.07 -4.10
CA VAL A 68 10.12 -1.06 -4.22
C VAL A 68 11.58 -0.60 -4.15
N GLY A 69 12.03 0.23 -5.11
CA GLY A 69 13.44 0.64 -5.18
C GLY A 69 13.92 1.46 -3.98
N ARG A 70 13.02 2.13 -3.25
CA ARG A 70 13.40 2.88 -2.04
C ARG A 70 13.72 1.96 -0.86
N THR A 71 13.07 0.80 -0.80
CA THR A 71 13.41 -0.22 0.18
C THR A 71 14.79 -0.81 -0.12
N ASP A 72 15.11 -1.05 -1.40
CA ASP A 72 16.43 -1.55 -1.83
C ASP A 72 17.55 -0.53 -1.53
N ASP A 73 17.32 0.74 -1.86
CA ASP A 73 18.22 1.85 -1.52
C ASP A 73 18.50 1.88 -0.01
N TRP A 74 17.46 1.70 0.82
CA TRP A 74 17.60 1.72 2.27
C TRP A 74 18.43 0.56 2.80
N MET A 75 18.30 -0.64 2.22
CA MET A 75 19.13 -1.78 2.59
C MET A 75 20.62 -1.51 2.32
N LYS A 76 20.94 -0.88 1.19
CA LYS A 76 22.32 -0.47 0.87
C LYS A 76 22.88 0.52 1.89
N VAL A 77 22.07 1.49 2.33
CA VAL A 77 22.45 2.45 3.38
C VAL A 77 22.72 1.75 4.71
N VAL A 78 21.84 0.82 5.12
CA VAL A 78 21.98 0.07 6.38
C VAL A 78 23.23 -0.80 6.36
N CYS A 79 23.46 -1.59 5.29
CA CYS A 79 24.64 -2.44 5.21
C CYS A 79 25.95 -1.63 5.28
N LYS A 80 26.01 -0.49 4.58
CA LYS A 80 27.18 0.40 4.64
C LYS A 80 27.36 1.02 6.03
N ARG A 81 26.28 1.50 6.66
CA ARG A 81 26.32 2.15 7.98
C ARG A 81 26.79 1.17 9.06
N ASP A 82 26.32 -0.08 8.99
CA ASP A 82 26.50 -1.07 10.05
C ASP A 82 27.66 -2.04 9.75
N GLY A 83 28.39 -1.86 8.65
CA GLY A 83 29.52 -2.71 8.26
C GLY A 83 29.11 -4.15 7.94
N ILE A 84 27.91 -4.35 7.39
CA ILE A 84 27.38 -5.67 7.06
C ILE A 84 27.84 -6.06 5.64
N GLU A 85 28.67 -7.09 5.55
CA GLU A 85 29.12 -7.67 4.29
C GLU A 85 28.16 -8.76 3.80
N ILE A 86 27.53 -8.54 2.65
CA ILE A 86 26.72 -9.52 1.93
C ILE A 86 26.98 -9.41 0.42
N ASP A 87 26.57 -10.40 -0.36
CA ASP A 87 26.56 -10.29 -1.82
C ASP A 87 25.67 -9.09 -2.22
N PRO A 88 26.23 -8.08 -2.95
CA PRO A 88 25.48 -6.91 -3.39
C PRO A 88 24.22 -7.25 -4.19
N ALA A 89 24.20 -8.39 -4.88
CA ALA A 89 23.04 -8.83 -5.64
C ALA A 89 21.79 -9.04 -4.76
N TYR A 90 21.95 -9.33 -3.47
CA TYR A 90 20.81 -9.49 -2.55
C TYR A 90 20.17 -8.16 -2.12
N LEU A 91 20.88 -7.04 -2.23
CA LEU A 91 20.38 -5.73 -1.79
C LEU A 91 19.26 -5.19 -2.68
N ASP A 92 19.12 -5.70 -3.90
CA ASP A 92 18.08 -5.32 -4.87
C ASP A 92 16.80 -6.16 -4.77
N TRP A 93 16.69 -7.04 -3.76
CA TRP A 93 15.54 -7.94 -3.60
C TRP A 93 14.57 -7.55 -2.49
N ALA A 94 14.91 -6.58 -1.64
CA ALA A 94 14.13 -6.28 -0.44
C ALA A 94 12.74 -5.72 -0.80
N GLY A 95 12.67 -4.75 -1.71
CA GLY A 95 11.42 -4.19 -2.22
C GLY A 95 10.58 -5.23 -2.95
N ILE A 96 11.20 -6.09 -3.77
CA ILE A 96 10.51 -7.19 -4.46
C ILE A 96 9.92 -8.17 -3.46
N ALA A 97 10.66 -8.52 -2.40
CA ALA A 97 10.19 -9.39 -1.34
C ALA A 97 8.97 -8.79 -0.61
N CYS A 98 9.02 -7.50 -0.27
CA CYS A 98 7.87 -6.78 0.30
C CYS A 98 6.66 -6.79 -0.65
N MET A 99 6.85 -6.49 -1.94
CA MET A 99 5.76 -6.45 -2.92
C MET A 99 5.13 -7.83 -3.11
N LYS A 100 5.94 -8.89 -3.28
CA LYS A 100 5.43 -10.27 -3.41
C LYS A 100 4.67 -10.71 -2.17
N LYS A 101 5.16 -10.37 -0.97
CA LYS A 101 4.46 -10.71 0.27
C LYS A 101 3.15 -9.94 0.41
N ALA A 102 3.13 -8.64 0.10
CA ALA A 102 1.91 -7.85 0.10
C ALA A 102 0.88 -8.42 -0.89
N TYR A 103 1.32 -8.79 -2.10
CA TYR A 103 0.46 -9.40 -3.11
C TYR A 103 -0.16 -10.72 -2.65
N SER A 104 0.62 -11.62 -2.05
CA SER A 104 0.10 -12.85 -1.43
C SER A 104 -0.99 -12.55 -0.41
N VAL A 105 -0.76 -11.59 0.50
CA VAL A 105 -1.72 -11.20 1.53
C VAL A 105 -3.00 -10.62 0.92
N PHE A 106 -2.90 -9.83 -0.15
CA PHE A 106 -4.06 -9.27 -0.84
C PHE A 106 -4.92 -10.36 -1.48
N LEU A 107 -4.30 -11.37 -2.10
CA LEU A 107 -5.01 -12.52 -2.65
C LEU A 107 -5.67 -13.37 -1.56
N GLU A 108 -4.93 -13.68 -0.50
CA GLU A 108 -5.41 -14.49 0.64
C GLU A 108 -6.63 -13.84 1.31
N ARG A 109 -6.60 -12.52 1.47
CA ARG A 109 -7.66 -11.75 2.15
C ARG A 109 -8.73 -11.21 1.19
N LYS A 110 -8.57 -11.39 -0.12
CA LYS A 110 -9.50 -10.98 -1.18
C LYS A 110 -9.86 -9.48 -1.12
N TYR A 111 -8.87 -8.63 -0.87
CA TYR A 111 -9.09 -7.18 -0.88
C TYR A 111 -9.48 -6.68 -2.28
N LEU A 112 -10.39 -5.70 -2.35
CA LEU A 112 -10.83 -5.11 -3.62
C LEU A 112 -9.80 -4.15 -4.25
N GLY A 113 -8.91 -3.57 -3.42
CA GLY A 113 -7.88 -2.64 -3.90
C GLY A 113 -6.72 -3.35 -4.60
N SER A 114 -6.17 -2.73 -5.64
CA SER A 114 -5.02 -3.28 -6.38
C SER A 114 -3.69 -2.78 -5.82
N LEU A 115 -2.65 -3.61 -5.94
CA LEU A 115 -1.27 -3.21 -5.68
C LEU A 115 -0.58 -2.76 -6.97
N VAL A 116 0.21 -1.69 -6.89
CA VAL A 116 0.98 -1.12 -8.01
C VAL A 116 2.41 -0.83 -7.60
#